data_AF-A0A534RQW7-F1
#
_entry.id   AF-A0A534RQW7-F1
#
_cell.length_a   1.000
_cell.length_b   1.000
_cell.length_c   1.000
_cell.angle_alpha   90.00
_cell.angle_beta   90.00
_cell.angle_gamma   90.00
#
_symmetry.space_group_name_H-M   'P 1'
#
loop_
_entity.id
_entity.type
_entity.pdbx_description
1 polymer ?
#
loop_
_entity_poly.entity_id
_entity_poly.type
_entity_poly.pdbx_seq_one_letter_code
_entity_poly.pdbx_strand_id
1 'polypeptide(L)'
;MRTVVDFELTRRTLLKAGLSSAALMALPWSFARRASAAVAPHFLVTFIGDGGWDVTQVFDVHDPADQTDGIDVDVPQAVSGLPPSQIATVGGITYVSNPATRPAVDMFFTNWASRSAIVNGIDTRSTSHDQSRQLVLTGYLDPTRADFAVMAAHHNGIDLPLPHLLLSGASFGGPFAGLSGRIGGQLGNALAYTRVPQP
;
A
#
# COMPACT_ATOMS: atom_id res chain seq x y z
N MET A 1 -57.87 41.93 38.85
CA MET A 1 -56.75 41.96 39.83
C MET A 1 -55.51 41.49 39.09
N ARG A 2 -54.63 42.41 38.67
CA ARG A 2 -53.47 42.13 37.80
C ARG A 2 -52.26 42.81 38.44
N THR A 3 -51.43 42.03 39.12
CA THR A 3 -50.17 42.51 39.70
C THR A 3 -49.14 42.63 38.58
N VAL A 4 -48.76 43.86 38.26
CA VAL A 4 -47.59 44.16 37.43
C VAL A 4 -46.38 44.03 38.35
N VAL A 5 -45.45 43.14 38.00
CA VAL A 5 -44.18 42.98 38.72
C VAL A 5 -43.15 43.86 38.03
N ASP A 6 -42.83 45.00 38.63
CA ASP A 6 -41.76 45.87 38.13
C ASP A 6 -40.39 45.23 38.41
N PHE A 7 -39.64 44.94 37.35
CA PHE A 7 -38.26 44.46 37.45
C PHE A 7 -37.31 45.65 37.47
N GLU A 8 -36.83 46.03 38.67
CA GLU A 8 -35.74 47.01 38.76
C GLU A 8 -34.40 46.37 38.34
N LEU A 9 -33.84 46.89 37.26
CA LEU A 9 -32.56 46.47 36.69
C LEU A 9 -31.41 47.07 37.50
N THR A 10 -31.14 46.49 38.67
CA THR A 10 -30.02 46.94 39.51
C THR A 10 -28.68 46.40 39.00
N ARG A 11 -27.60 47.15 39.27
CA ARG A 11 -26.21 46.78 38.90
C ARG A 11 -25.84 45.37 39.38
N ARG A 12 -26.39 44.95 40.51
CA ARG A 12 -26.20 43.62 41.09
C ARG A 12 -26.94 42.53 40.30
N THR A 13 -28.13 42.80 39.78
CA THR A 13 -28.86 41.90 38.89
C THR A 13 -28.14 41.75 37.55
N LEU A 14 -27.60 42.83 37.00
CA LEU A 14 -26.80 42.81 35.78
C LEU A 14 -25.50 42.00 35.94
N LEU A 15 -24.77 42.20 37.04
CA LEU A 15 -23.55 41.45 37.35
C LEU A 15 -23.83 39.96 37.58
N LYS A 16 -24.91 39.63 38.29
CA LYS A 16 -25.34 38.24 38.48
C LYS A 16 -25.69 37.57 37.15
N ALA A 17 -26.45 38.26 36.29
CA ALA A 17 -26.79 37.76 34.96
C ALA A 17 -25.54 37.55 34.09
N GLY A 18 -24.59 38.49 34.09
CA GLY A 18 -23.33 38.37 33.35
C GLY A 18 -22.43 37.23 33.84
N LEU A 19 -22.32 37.04 35.16
CA LEU A 19 -21.56 35.93 35.75
C LEU A 19 -22.19 34.57 35.46
N SER A 20 -23.52 34.44 35.46
CA SER A 20 -24.20 33.20 35.07
C SER A 20 -24.00 32.86 33.60
N SER A 21 -24.02 33.85 32.70
CA SER A 21 -23.78 33.64 31.27
C SER A 21 -22.32 33.27 30.98
N ALA A 22 -21.37 33.90 31.67
CA ALA A 22 -19.95 33.56 31.56
C ALA A 22 -19.64 32.17 32.15
N ALA A 23 -20.29 31.79 33.26
CA ALA A 23 -20.14 30.46 33.84
C ALA A 23 -20.71 29.36 32.93
N LEU A 24 -21.82 29.61 32.23
CA LEU A 24 -22.39 28.67 31.25
C LEU A 24 -21.51 28.51 29.99
N MET A 25 -20.79 29.56 29.60
CA MET A 25 -19.81 29.52 28.50
C MET A 25 -18.45 28.94 28.92
N ALA A 26 -18.12 28.96 30.21
CA ALA A 26 -16.91 28.38 30.79
C ALA A 26 -17.08 26.92 31.23
N LEU A 27 -18.33 26.43 31.34
CA LEU A 27 -18.58 25.01 31.44
C LEU A 27 -18.07 24.35 30.16
N PRO A 28 -17.29 23.25 30.25
CA PRO A 28 -16.83 22.50 29.09
C PRO A 28 -18.02 21.72 28.53
N TRP A 29 -19.02 22.44 28.03
CA TRP A 29 -20.10 21.85 27.28
C TRP A 29 -19.46 21.20 26.08
N SER A 30 -19.52 19.88 26.14
CA SER A 30 -18.89 18.98 25.21
C SER A 30 -19.64 19.10 23.89
N PHE A 31 -19.34 20.15 23.12
CA PHE A 31 -19.04 19.96 21.71
C PHE A 31 -17.78 19.10 21.62
N ALA A 32 -17.84 17.89 22.21
CA ALA A 32 -17.11 16.79 21.69
C ALA A 32 -17.57 16.73 20.24
N ARG A 33 -16.77 17.32 19.34
CA ARG A 33 -16.80 16.90 17.95
C ARG A 33 -16.77 15.40 18.06
N ARG A 34 -17.87 14.74 17.70
CA ARG A 34 -17.84 13.29 17.54
C ARG A 34 -16.70 13.07 16.57
N ALA A 35 -15.57 12.62 17.08
CA ALA A 35 -14.55 12.05 16.25
C ALA A 35 -15.21 10.80 15.70
N SER A 36 -15.79 10.93 14.50
CA SER A 36 -15.99 9.75 13.69
C SER A 36 -14.58 9.23 13.48
N ALA A 37 -14.33 7.97 13.83
CA ALA A 37 -13.22 7.29 13.20
C ALA A 37 -13.42 7.51 11.69
N ALA A 38 -12.48 8.20 11.04
CA ALA A 38 -12.43 8.15 9.60
C ALA A 38 -12.42 6.67 9.24
N VAL A 39 -13.20 6.26 8.24
CA VAL A 39 -13.05 4.93 7.67
C VAL A 39 -11.56 4.76 7.43
N ALA A 40 -10.97 3.72 8.03
CA ALA A 40 -9.53 3.54 7.99
C ALA A 40 -9.10 3.58 6.51
N PRO A 41 -8.23 4.50 6.10
CA PRO A 41 -7.88 4.63 4.69
C PRO A 41 -7.31 3.31 4.21
N HIS A 42 -7.85 2.81 3.10
CA HIS A 42 -7.31 1.63 2.44
C HIS A 42 -6.04 2.05 1.69
N PHE A 43 -4.90 1.78 2.30
CA PHE A 43 -3.61 1.97 1.65
C PHE A 43 -3.34 0.81 0.69
N LEU A 44 -3.09 1.14 -0.57
CA LEU A 44 -2.53 0.21 -1.53
C LEU A 44 -1.03 0.47 -1.64
N VAL A 45 -0.23 -0.58 -1.46
CA VAL A 45 1.21 -0.54 -1.73
C VAL A 45 1.47 -1.38 -2.96
N THR A 46 2.00 -0.76 -4.00
CA THR A 46 2.34 -1.42 -5.26
C THR A 46 3.86 -1.55 -5.36
N PHE A 47 4.34 -2.76 -5.66
CA PHE A 47 5.73 -3.03 -5.98
C PHE A 47 5.82 -3.60 -7.38
N ILE A 48 6.79 -3.11 -8.15
CA ILE A 48 7.13 -3.66 -9.46
C ILE A 48 8.56 -4.17 -9.36
N GLY A 49 8.73 -5.49 -9.45
CA GLY A 49 10.04 -6.09 -9.70
C GLY A 49 10.36 -5.94 -11.18
N ASP A 50 11.38 -5.16 -11.51
CA ASP A 50 11.89 -5.03 -12.87
C ASP A 50 13.17 -5.87 -13.00
N GLY A 51 13.27 -6.67 -14.06
CA GLY A 51 14.35 -7.62 -14.25
C GLY A 51 13.93 -8.85 -15.03
N GLY A 52 14.83 -9.83 -15.11
CA GLY A 52 14.53 -11.15 -15.68
C GLY A 52 13.67 -12.01 -14.75
N TRP A 53 13.46 -13.26 -15.17
CA TRP A 53 12.71 -14.28 -14.42
C TRP A 53 13.25 -14.57 -13.01
N ASP A 54 14.52 -14.27 -12.73
CA ASP A 54 15.18 -14.51 -11.44
C ASP A 54 14.42 -13.91 -10.24
N VAL A 55 13.78 -12.74 -10.42
CA VAL A 55 13.04 -12.06 -9.34
C VAL A 55 11.68 -12.69 -9.04
N THR A 56 11.16 -13.52 -9.94
CA THR A 56 9.83 -14.16 -9.84
C THR A 56 9.86 -15.67 -9.70
N GLN A 57 11.03 -16.31 -9.67
CA GLN A 57 11.17 -17.78 -9.56
C GLN A 57 10.41 -18.39 -8.37
N VAL A 58 10.19 -17.63 -7.29
CA VAL A 58 9.38 -18.07 -6.15
C VAL A 58 7.92 -18.31 -6.54
N PHE A 59 7.41 -17.49 -7.44
CA PHE A 59 5.99 -17.44 -7.83
C PHE A 59 5.73 -18.16 -9.17
N ASP A 60 6.75 -18.33 -10.00
CA ASP A 60 6.72 -19.12 -11.24
C ASP A 60 7.35 -20.49 -11.02
N VAL A 61 6.54 -21.42 -10.51
CA VAL A 61 7.02 -22.72 -10.03
C VAL A 61 7.38 -23.62 -11.21
N HIS A 62 8.68 -23.78 -11.41
CA HIS A 62 9.27 -24.87 -12.19
C HIS A 62 9.80 -25.93 -11.21
N ASP A 63 9.74 -27.20 -11.59
CA ASP A 63 10.25 -28.28 -10.74
C ASP A 63 11.78 -28.26 -10.78
N PRO A 64 12.49 -28.02 -9.65
CA PRO A 64 13.96 -28.01 -9.63
C PRO A 64 14.59 -29.36 -10.00
N ALA A 65 13.81 -30.46 -9.98
CA ALA A 65 14.24 -31.77 -10.43
C ALA A 65 13.98 -32.03 -11.91
N ASP A 66 13.16 -31.21 -12.57
CA ASP A 66 12.92 -31.30 -14.01
C ASP A 66 14.10 -30.71 -14.76
N GLN A 67 14.73 -31.52 -15.61
CA GLN A 67 15.85 -31.12 -16.47
C GLN A 67 15.43 -30.99 -17.93
N THR A 68 14.13 -31.12 -18.22
CA THR A 68 13.61 -31.23 -19.58
C THR A 68 13.10 -29.91 -20.15
N ASP A 69 12.77 -28.95 -19.29
CA ASP A 69 12.30 -27.61 -19.68
C ASP A 69 13.45 -26.64 -20.02
N GLY A 70 14.68 -26.97 -19.63
CA GLY A 70 15.86 -26.13 -19.82
C GLY A 70 15.91 -24.90 -18.88
N ILE A 71 15.15 -24.94 -17.79
CA ILE A 71 15.02 -23.84 -16.82
C ILE A 71 15.79 -24.20 -15.54
N ASP A 72 16.94 -23.56 -15.33
CA ASP A 72 17.77 -23.78 -14.13
C ASP A 72 17.21 -23.01 -12.92
N VAL A 73 16.29 -23.63 -12.16
CA VAL A 73 15.69 -23.00 -10.95
C VAL A 73 16.73 -22.75 -9.85
N ASP A 74 17.78 -23.58 -9.79
CA ASP A 74 18.90 -23.41 -8.89
C ASP A 74 20.23 -23.69 -9.58
N VAL A 75 21.28 -23.04 -9.08
CA VAL A 75 22.65 -23.49 -9.36
C VAL A 75 22.87 -24.84 -8.65
N PRO A 76 23.36 -25.89 -9.34
CA PRO A 76 23.56 -27.21 -8.76
C PRO A 76 24.31 -27.16 -7.43
N GLN A 77 23.85 -27.91 -6.43
CA GLN A 77 24.44 -27.93 -5.08
C GLN A 77 25.94 -28.23 -5.10
N ALA A 78 26.42 -29.06 -6.04
CA ALA A 78 27.84 -29.35 -6.20
C ALA A 78 28.69 -28.11 -6.56
N VAL A 79 28.07 -27.08 -7.15
CA VAL A 79 28.71 -25.81 -7.53
C VAL A 79 28.44 -24.73 -6.48
N SER A 80 27.20 -24.58 -6.03
CA SER A 80 26.81 -23.51 -5.10
C SER A 80 27.16 -23.81 -3.64
N GLY A 81 27.27 -25.10 -3.28
CA GLY A 81 27.39 -25.55 -1.89
C GLY A 81 26.10 -25.36 -1.07
N LEU A 82 25.02 -24.87 -1.68
CA LEU A 82 23.75 -24.56 -1.04
C LEU A 82 22.73 -25.67 -1.32
N PRO A 83 21.83 -25.97 -0.36
CA PRO A 83 20.81 -26.97 -0.59
C PRO A 83 19.86 -26.51 -1.72
N PRO A 84 19.38 -27.44 -2.55
CA PRO A 84 18.45 -27.12 -3.62
C PRO A 84 17.14 -26.58 -3.04
N SER A 85 16.48 -25.74 -3.82
CA SER A 85 15.12 -25.31 -3.59
C SER A 85 14.16 -26.49 -3.84
N GLN A 86 12.95 -26.37 -3.30
CA GLN A 86 11.93 -27.41 -3.35
C GLN A 86 10.55 -26.79 -3.59
N ILE A 87 9.64 -27.55 -4.18
CA ILE A 87 8.25 -27.13 -4.30
C ILE A 87 7.58 -27.21 -2.93
N ALA A 88 6.87 -26.15 -2.55
CA ALA A 88 6.05 -26.10 -1.35
C ALA A 88 4.64 -25.63 -1.67
N THR A 89 3.69 -25.94 -0.79
CA THR A 89 2.29 -25.50 -0.91
C THR A 89 1.73 -25.11 0.44
N VAL A 90 1.20 -23.89 0.53
CA VAL A 90 0.51 -23.39 1.73
C VAL A 90 -0.76 -22.65 1.32
N GLY A 91 -1.89 -22.96 1.97
CA GLY A 91 -3.16 -22.27 1.68
C GLY A 91 -3.65 -22.41 0.24
N GLY A 92 -3.25 -23.47 -0.48
CA GLY A 92 -3.56 -23.66 -1.89
C GLY A 92 -2.66 -22.89 -2.87
N ILE A 93 -1.64 -22.18 -2.37
CA ILE A 93 -0.63 -21.49 -3.18
C ILE A 93 0.62 -22.37 -3.26
N THR A 94 1.03 -22.71 -4.48
CA THR A 94 2.29 -23.42 -4.76
C THR A 94 3.39 -22.39 -5.03
N TYR A 95 4.57 -22.60 -4.45
CA TYR A 95 5.72 -21.70 -4.59
C TYR A 95 7.06 -22.48 -4.48
N VAL A 96 8.16 -21.86 -4.92
CA VAL A 96 9.52 -22.40 -4.74
C VAL A 96 10.06 -21.97 -3.36
N SER A 97 10.30 -22.96 -2.50
CA SER A 97 10.83 -22.82 -1.15
C SER A 97 12.33 -23.08 -1.11
N ASN A 98 13.06 -22.30 -0.31
CA ASN A 98 14.42 -22.64 0.08
C ASN A 98 14.65 -22.13 1.51
N PRO A 99 14.44 -22.98 2.54
CA PRO A 99 14.54 -22.54 3.93
C PRO A 99 15.95 -22.08 4.34
N ALA A 100 16.99 -22.51 3.61
CA ALA A 100 18.37 -22.14 3.91
C ALA A 100 18.74 -20.77 3.33
N THR A 101 18.35 -20.48 2.08
CA THR A 101 18.75 -19.25 1.38
C THR A 101 17.67 -18.17 1.41
N ARG A 102 16.39 -18.56 1.50
CA ARG A 102 15.20 -17.69 1.42
C ARG A 102 14.14 -17.99 2.50
N PRO A 103 14.50 -18.13 3.78
CA PRO A 103 13.54 -18.47 4.85
C PRO A 103 12.37 -17.48 4.98
N ALA A 104 12.55 -16.23 4.55
CA ALA A 104 11.51 -15.21 4.58
C ALA A 104 10.32 -15.52 3.66
N VAL A 105 10.52 -16.30 2.59
CA VAL A 105 9.46 -16.73 1.67
C VAL A 105 8.52 -17.69 2.38
N ASP A 106 9.05 -18.73 3.01
CA ASP A 106 8.26 -19.71 3.76
C ASP A 106 7.51 -19.06 4.92
N MET A 107 8.19 -18.15 5.63
CA MET A 107 7.56 -17.36 6.69
C MET A 107 6.42 -16.49 6.16
N PHE A 108 6.57 -15.87 4.98
CA PHE A 108 5.51 -15.07 4.38
C PHE A 108 4.28 -15.93 4.08
N PHE A 109 4.44 -17.03 3.36
CA PHE A 109 3.30 -17.86 2.97
C PHE A 109 2.64 -18.55 4.17
N THR A 110 3.43 -18.99 5.16
CA THR A 110 2.88 -19.52 6.42
C THR A 110 1.92 -18.54 7.11
N ASN A 111 2.25 -17.24 7.08
CA ASN A 111 1.45 -16.22 7.76
C ASN A 111 0.33 -15.64 6.89
N TRP A 112 0.51 -15.57 5.57
CA TRP A 112 -0.30 -14.72 4.69
C TRP A 112 -0.89 -15.43 3.46
N ALA A 113 -0.65 -16.72 3.24
CA ALA A 113 -1.17 -17.42 2.06
C ALA A 113 -2.70 -17.35 1.95
N SER A 114 -3.42 -17.46 3.06
CA SER A 114 -4.90 -17.35 3.10
C SER A 114 -5.45 -15.98 2.68
N ARG A 115 -4.58 -14.98 2.57
CA ARG A 115 -4.91 -13.60 2.17
C ARG A 115 -4.15 -13.17 0.91
N SER A 116 -3.55 -14.12 0.21
CA SER A 116 -2.72 -13.88 -0.97
C SER A 116 -3.32 -14.58 -2.18
N ALA A 117 -2.99 -14.06 -3.36
CA ALA A 117 -3.27 -14.71 -4.63
C ALA A 117 -2.04 -14.52 -5.52
N ILE A 118 -1.73 -15.53 -6.33
CA ILE A 118 -0.69 -15.47 -7.36
C ILE A 118 -1.38 -15.60 -8.70
N VAL A 119 -1.02 -14.72 -9.64
CA VAL A 119 -1.51 -14.74 -11.02
C VAL A 119 -0.30 -14.92 -11.93
N ASN A 120 -0.17 -16.12 -12.48
CA ASN A 120 0.85 -16.46 -13.45
C ASN A 120 0.28 -16.37 -14.88
N GLY A 121 1.14 -16.08 -15.86
CA GLY A 121 0.76 -16.12 -17.29
C GLY A 121 -0.09 -14.94 -17.76
N ILE A 122 0.31 -13.70 -17.45
CA ILE A 122 -0.33 -12.50 -18.02
C ILE A 122 0.19 -12.29 -19.44
N ASP A 123 -0.64 -12.57 -20.46
CA ASP A 123 -0.33 -12.25 -21.85
C ASP A 123 -0.70 -10.79 -22.18
N THR A 124 0.32 -9.97 -22.43
CA THR A 124 0.18 -8.58 -22.85
C THR A 124 0.09 -8.42 -24.37
N ARG A 125 0.29 -9.50 -25.13
CA ARG A 125 0.40 -9.51 -26.60
C ARG A 125 1.41 -8.48 -27.15
N SER A 126 2.47 -8.22 -26.38
CA SER A 126 3.58 -7.34 -26.77
C SER A 126 4.91 -7.99 -26.41
N THR A 127 5.90 -7.82 -27.27
CA THR A 127 7.29 -8.22 -27.02
C THR A 127 8.14 -7.10 -26.41
N SER A 128 7.59 -5.89 -26.27
CA SER A 128 8.28 -4.76 -25.65
C SER A 128 8.03 -4.74 -24.14
N HIS A 129 9.11 -4.77 -23.35
CA HIS A 129 9.03 -4.69 -21.89
C HIS A 129 8.28 -3.43 -21.43
N ASP A 130 8.55 -2.28 -22.04
CA ASP A 130 7.92 -1.01 -21.65
C ASP A 130 6.42 -0.98 -21.97
N GLN A 131 6.04 -1.48 -23.14
CA GLN A 131 4.63 -1.58 -23.54
C GLN A 131 3.87 -2.59 -22.67
N SER A 132 4.47 -3.75 -22.41
CA SER A 132 3.90 -4.77 -21.51
C SER A 132 3.71 -4.22 -20.10
N ARG A 133 4.70 -3.49 -19.58
CA ARG A 133 4.59 -2.82 -18.28
C ARG A 133 3.43 -1.83 -18.25
N GLN A 134 3.31 -0.99 -19.27
CA GLN A 134 2.21 -0.03 -19.37
C GLN A 134 0.84 -0.72 -19.45
N LEU A 135 0.73 -1.81 -20.22
CA LEU A 135 -0.50 -2.59 -20.34
C LEU A 135 -0.90 -3.24 -19.01
N VAL A 136 0.04 -3.81 -18.27
CA VAL A 136 -0.25 -4.40 -16.95
C VAL A 136 -0.72 -3.32 -15.95
N LEU A 137 -0.09 -2.14 -16.00
CA LEU A 137 -0.39 -1.06 -15.05
C LEU A 137 -1.68 -0.31 -15.37
N THR A 138 -1.98 -0.10 -16.65
CA THR A 138 -3.07 0.80 -17.09
C THR A 138 -4.18 0.10 -17.87
N GLY A 139 -3.94 -1.10 -18.38
CA GLY A 139 -4.84 -1.80 -19.31
C GLY A 139 -4.79 -1.29 -20.76
N TYR A 140 -3.98 -0.26 -21.06
CA TYR A 140 -3.92 0.39 -22.37
C TYR A 140 -2.47 0.72 -22.77
N LEU A 141 -2.23 0.93 -24.07
CA LEU A 141 -0.98 1.54 -24.56
C LEU A 141 -1.07 3.07 -24.66
N ASP A 142 -2.21 3.64 -24.25
CA ASP A 142 -2.42 5.08 -24.19
C ASP A 142 -1.82 5.64 -22.89
N PRO A 143 -0.76 6.48 -22.96
CA PRO A 143 -0.08 7.01 -21.77
C PRO A 143 -0.90 8.06 -21.02
N THR A 144 -2.05 8.49 -21.57
CA THR A 144 -2.98 9.39 -20.89
C THR A 144 -3.89 8.66 -19.89
N ARG A 145 -3.83 7.32 -19.83
CA ARG A 145 -4.56 6.52 -18.85
C ARG A 145 -3.81 6.46 -17.53
N ALA A 146 -4.55 6.48 -16.43
CA ALA A 146 -3.97 6.32 -15.10
C ALA A 146 -3.65 4.84 -14.83
N ASP A 147 -2.56 4.58 -14.09
CA ASP A 147 -2.29 3.24 -13.57
C ASP A 147 -3.21 2.89 -12.39
N PHE A 148 -3.32 1.60 -12.07
CA PHE A 148 -4.22 1.15 -11.01
C PHE A 148 -3.88 1.71 -9.62
N ALA A 149 -2.62 2.05 -9.34
CA ALA A 149 -2.21 2.61 -8.05
C ALA A 149 -2.72 4.06 -7.91
N VAL A 150 -2.60 4.85 -8.98
CA VAL A 150 -3.15 6.20 -9.07
C VAL A 150 -4.69 6.17 -9.04
N MET A 151 -5.32 5.22 -9.73
CA MET A 151 -6.77 5.03 -9.68
C MET A 151 -7.26 4.68 -8.26
N ALA A 152 -6.55 3.80 -7.55
CA ALA A 152 -6.86 3.45 -6.18
C ALA A 152 -6.71 4.66 -5.23
N ALA A 153 -5.66 5.45 -5.41
CA ALA A 153 -5.45 6.68 -4.64
C ALA A 153 -6.56 7.71 -4.88
N HIS A 154 -6.97 7.92 -6.14
CA HIS A 154 -8.09 8.77 -6.49
C HIS A 154 -9.39 8.30 -5.82
N HIS A 155 -9.69 6.99 -5.88
CA HIS A 155 -10.92 6.43 -5.32
C HIS A 155 -10.95 6.46 -3.79
N ASN A 156 -9.83 6.14 -3.13
CA ASN A 156 -9.80 5.92 -1.69
C ASN A 156 -9.37 7.15 -0.87
N GLY A 157 -8.78 8.15 -1.53
CA GLY A 157 -8.03 9.17 -0.80
C GLY A 157 -8.06 10.56 -1.42
N ILE A 158 -9.00 10.91 -2.31
CA ILE A 158 -9.03 12.21 -2.99
C ILE A 158 -8.95 13.43 -2.06
N ASP A 159 -9.49 13.31 -0.84
CA ASP A 159 -9.48 14.36 0.18
C ASP A 159 -8.18 14.42 1.01
N LEU A 160 -7.27 13.46 0.80
CA LEU A 160 -5.96 13.47 1.44
C LEU A 160 -5.07 14.53 0.80
N PRO A 161 -4.20 15.20 1.57
CA PRO A 161 -3.25 16.17 1.01
C PRO A 161 -2.33 15.58 -0.06
N LEU A 162 -2.03 14.27 0.03
CA LEU A 162 -1.19 13.55 -0.92
C LEU A 162 -1.69 12.11 -1.09
N PRO A 163 -2.69 11.88 -1.95
CA PRO A 163 -3.35 10.57 -2.09
C PRO A 163 -2.44 9.49 -2.68
N HIS A 164 -1.54 9.88 -3.59
CA HIS A 164 -0.60 8.97 -4.24
C HIS A 164 0.85 9.43 -4.01
N LEU A 165 1.71 8.49 -3.64
CA LEU A 165 3.12 8.73 -3.42
C LEU A 165 3.97 7.77 -4.24
N LEU A 166 4.69 8.32 -5.23
CA LEU A 166 5.64 7.55 -6.03
C LEU A 166 7.03 7.63 -5.42
N LEU A 167 7.51 6.49 -4.93
CA LEU A 167 8.84 6.34 -4.35
C LEU A 167 9.92 6.10 -5.42
N SER A 168 9.62 5.24 -6.40
CA SER A 168 10.54 4.86 -7.48
C SER A 168 9.80 4.27 -8.68
N GLY A 169 10.48 4.19 -9.82
CA GLY A 169 9.96 3.52 -11.01
C GLY A 169 8.98 4.35 -11.82
N ALA A 170 8.31 3.69 -12.77
CA ALA A 170 7.32 4.29 -13.63
C ALA A 170 5.96 4.43 -12.91
N SER A 171 5.24 5.50 -13.22
CA SER A 171 3.83 5.67 -12.87
C SER A 171 3.14 6.54 -13.91
N PHE A 172 1.91 6.16 -14.22
CA PHE A 172 1.05 6.77 -15.21
C PHE A 172 -0.07 7.50 -14.47
N GLY A 173 0.04 8.83 -14.38
CA GLY A 173 -0.93 9.64 -13.63
C GLY A 173 -2.27 9.84 -14.35
N GLY A 174 -2.25 9.83 -15.68
CA GLY A 174 -3.41 10.14 -16.50
C GLY A 174 -4.14 11.42 -16.05
N PRO A 175 -5.48 11.43 -15.99
CA PRO A 175 -6.26 12.58 -15.52
C PRO A 175 -6.05 12.95 -14.05
N PHE A 176 -5.43 12.06 -13.27
CA PHE A 176 -5.25 12.18 -11.82
C PHE A 176 -3.81 12.53 -11.43
N ALA A 177 -2.97 12.91 -12.38
CA ALA A 177 -1.56 13.23 -12.13
C ALA A 177 -1.36 14.29 -11.02
N GLY A 178 -2.32 15.22 -10.87
CA GLY A 178 -2.31 16.24 -9.80
C GLY A 178 -2.45 15.68 -8.37
N LEU A 179 -2.84 14.41 -8.21
CA LEU A 179 -2.93 13.73 -6.91
C LEU A 179 -1.62 13.05 -6.49
N SER A 180 -0.58 13.11 -7.33
CA SER A 180 0.66 12.35 -7.14
C SER A 180 1.83 13.22 -6.71
N GLY A 181 2.43 12.88 -5.56
CA GLY A 181 3.76 13.34 -5.19
C GLY A 181 4.83 12.37 -5.66
N ARG A 182 5.93 12.88 -6.23
CA ARG A 182 7.10 12.08 -6.59
C ARG A 182 8.26 12.46 -5.69
N ILE A 183 8.76 11.52 -4.89
CA ILE A 183 9.89 11.79 -3.98
C ILE A 183 11.24 11.60 -4.70
N GLY A 184 11.28 10.83 -5.79
CA GLY A 184 12.50 10.61 -6.57
C GLY A 184 13.42 9.54 -5.98
N GLY A 185 14.30 8.98 -6.82
CA GLY A 185 15.04 7.73 -6.52
C GLY A 185 15.98 7.76 -5.30
N GLN A 186 16.32 8.93 -4.76
CA GLN A 186 17.20 9.06 -3.60
C GLN A 186 16.57 8.48 -2.32
N LEU A 187 15.25 8.60 -2.14
CA LEU A 187 14.57 7.97 -1.01
C LEU A 187 14.34 6.46 -1.25
N GLY A 188 14.19 6.05 -2.52
CA GLY A 188 14.22 4.64 -2.90
C GLY A 188 15.53 3.96 -2.49
N ASN A 189 16.66 4.64 -2.70
CA ASN A 189 17.98 4.17 -2.23
C ASN A 189 18.07 4.11 -0.70
N ALA A 190 17.49 5.10 0.01
CA ALA A 190 17.48 5.11 1.48
C ALA A 190 16.58 4.02 2.08
N LEU A 191 15.44 3.71 1.45
CA LEU A 191 14.54 2.63 1.87
C LEU A 191 15.09 1.23 1.51
N ALA A 192 15.84 1.12 0.41
CA ALA A 192 16.53 -0.12 0.03
C ALA A 192 17.77 -0.42 0.89
N TYR A 193 18.31 0.56 1.62
CA TYR A 193 19.58 0.44 2.35
C TYR A 193 19.56 -0.56 3.53
N THR A 194 18.39 -1.01 3.99
CA THR A 194 18.30 -1.82 5.22
C THR A 194 18.24 -3.34 5.05
N ARG A 195 18.44 -3.91 3.85
CA ARG A 195 18.46 -5.38 3.70
C ARG A 195 19.43 -5.88 2.64
N VAL A 196 20.71 -5.98 2.99
CA VAL A 196 21.55 -7.19 2.89
C VAL A 196 22.81 -6.90 3.75
N PRO A 197 23.09 -7.61 4.85
CA PRO A 197 24.44 -7.61 5.42
C PRO A 197 25.37 -8.16 4.35
N GLN A 198 26.28 -7.33 3.83
CA GLN A 198 27.35 -7.81 2.96
C GLN A 198 28.23 -8.78 3.78
N PRO A 199 28.68 -9.91 3.21
CA PRO A 199 29.74 -10.71 3.80
C PRO A 199 31.06 -9.94 3.91
#